data_AF-A0A2K3J005-F1
#
_entry.id   AF-A0A2K3J005-F1
#
_cell.length_a   1.000
_cell.length_b   1.000
_cell.length_c   1.000
_cell.angle_alpha   90.00
_cell.angle_beta   90.00
_cell.angle_gamma   90.00
#
_symmetry.space_group_name_H-M   'P 1'
#
loop_
_entity.id
_entity.type
_entity.pdbx_description
1 polymer ?
#
loop_
_entity_poly.entity_id
_entity_poly.type
_entity_poly.pdbx_seq_one_letter_code
_entity_poly.pdbx_strand_id
1 'polypeptide(L)' 'MNYTRFEKARIVGARALQISMGAPSLIKIPKDVIAPIDIAMLEFKEDAIPITVKRIEGA' A
#
# COMPACT_ATOMS: atom_id res chain seq x y z
N MET A 1 -7.55 -0.62 11.33
CA MET A 1 -8.78 -0.46 10.50
C MET A 1 -9.15 -1.81 9.88
N ASN A 2 -10.44 -2.19 9.88
CA ASN A 2 -10.87 -3.46 9.26
C ASN A 2 -11.16 -3.25 7.75
N TYR A 3 -10.18 -3.60 6.92
CA TYR A 3 -10.32 -3.63 5.46
C TYR A 3 -10.82 -5.00 4.98
N THR A 4 -11.68 -5.01 3.97
CA THR A 4 -12.02 -6.25 3.26
C THR A 4 -10.80 -6.79 2.50
N ARG A 5 -10.83 -8.08 2.13
CA ARG A 5 -9.77 -8.67 1.30
C ARG A 5 -9.57 -7.92 -0.03
N PHE A 6 -10.65 -7.39 -0.60
CA PHE A 6 -10.63 -6.60 -1.84
C PHE A 6 -10.04 -5.20 -1.63
N GLU A 7 -10.45 -4.52 -0.56
CA GLU A 7 -9.90 -3.21 -0.18
C GLU A 7 -8.40 -3.33 0.07
N LYS A 8 -7.98 -4.33 0.85
CA LYS A 8 -6.57 -4.61 1.13
C LYS A 8 -5.77 -4.85 -0.15
N ALA A 9 -6.28 -5.70 -1.06
CA ALA A 9 -5.62 -5.96 -2.33
C ALA A 9 -5.49 -4.68 -3.18
N ARG A 10 -6.54 -3.85 -3.21
CA ARG A 10 -6.55 -2.60 -3.97
C ARG A 10 -5.56 -1.56 -3.42
N ILE A 11 -5.51 -1.40 -2.10
CA ILE A 11 -4.59 -0.48 -1.41
C ILE A 11 -3.13 -0.88 -1.71
N VAL A 12 -2.78 -2.16 -1.49
CA VAL A 12 -1.41 -2.65 -1.73
C VAL A 12 -1.05 -2.55 -3.21
N GLY A 13 -1.95 -2.94 -4.11
CA GLY A 13 -1.71 -2.84 -5.56
C GLY A 13 -1.50 -1.41 -6.05
N ALA A 14 -2.35 -0.47 -5.61
CA ALA A 14 -2.20 0.94 -5.95
C ALA A 14 -0.90 1.52 -5.40
N ARG A 15 -0.50 1.16 -4.18
CA ARG A 15 0.75 1.63 -3.58
C ARG A 15 1.98 1.04 -4.27
N ALA A 16 1.96 -0.25 -4.61
CA ALA A 16 3.04 -0.88 -5.35
C ALA A 16 3.27 -0.20 -6.71
N LEU A 17 2.20 0.22 -7.38
CA LEU A 17 2.30 0.99 -8.62
C LEU A 17 3.00 2.34 -8.38
N GLN A 18 2.62 3.08 -7.33
CA GLN A 18 3.28 4.35 -7.00
C GLN A 18 4.78 4.16 -6.77
N ILE A 19 5.18 3.15 -6.01
CA ILE A 19 6.58 2.83 -5.74
C ILE A 19 7.31 2.46 -7.04
N SER A 20 6.68 1.66 -7.91
CA SER A 20 7.24 1.33 -9.22
C SER A 20 7.43 2.54 -10.13
N MET A 21 6.67 3.62 -9.91
CA MET A 21 6.82 4.90 -10.62
C MET A 21 7.84 5.84 -9.96
N GLY A 22 8.59 5.37 -8.96
CA GLY A 22 9.62 6.15 -8.26
C GLY A 22 9.08 7.01 -7.11
N ALA A 23 7.85 6.76 -6.62
CA ALA A 23 7.36 7.44 -5.43
C ALA A 23 8.19 7.04 -4.20
N PRO A 24 8.50 7.98 -3.29
CA PRO A 24 9.26 7.68 -2.09
C PRO A 24 8.46 6.79 -1.12
N SER A 25 9.16 5.88 -0.45
CA SER A 25 8.60 5.10 0.65
C SER A 25 8.60 5.91 1.94
N LEU A 26 7.60 5.69 2.78
CA LEU A 26 7.49 6.31 4.11
C LEU A 26 8.18 5.48 5.21
N ILE A 27 8.60 4.26 4.88
CA ILE A 27 9.35 3.37 5.76
C ILE A 27 10.81 3.24 5.31
N LYS A 28 11.67 2.79 6.24
CA LYS A 28 13.03 2.34 5.90
C LYS A 28 12.95 1.02 5.13
N ILE A 29 13.25 1.06 3.84
CA ILE A 29 13.28 -0.14 3.00
C ILE A 29 14.51 -0.99 3.42
N PRO A 30 14.33 -2.27 3.79
CA PRO A 30 15.46 -3.17 3.98
C PRO A 30 16.20 -3.33 2.65
N LYS A 31 17.54 -3.34 2.66
CA LYS A 31 18.36 -3.42 1.44
C LYS A 31 18.06 -4.65 0.57
N ASP A 32 17.44 -5.67 1.15
CA ASP A 32 17.12 -6.94 0.50
C ASP A 32 15.76 -6.92 -0.23
N VAL A 33 14.93 -5.88 -0.03
CA VAL A 33 13.59 -5.78 -0.62
C VAL A 33 13.63 -4.90 -1.86
N ILE A 34 13.54 -5.52 -3.03
CA ILE A 34 13.59 -4.85 -4.34
C ILE A 34 12.19 -4.69 -4.95
N ALA A 35 11.27 -5.62 -4.66
CA ALA A 35 9.98 -5.62 -5.33
C ALA A 35 9.03 -4.55 -4.76
N PRO A 36 8.40 -3.72 -5.61
CA PRO A 36 7.47 -2.68 -5.17
C PRO A 36 6.28 -3.21 -4.36
N ILE A 37 5.83 -4.44 -4.64
CA ILE A 37 4.73 -5.10 -3.93
C ILE A 37 5.09 -5.40 -2.47
N ASP A 38 6.33 -5.80 -2.22
CA ASP A 38 6.81 -6.15 -0.88
C ASP A 38 6.97 -4.87 -0.05
N ILE A 39 7.47 -3.80 -0.65
CA ILE A 39 7.56 -2.47 -0.01
C ILE A 39 6.16 -1.97 0.36
N ALA A 40 5.19 -2.04 -0.56
CA ALA A 40 3.81 -1.66 -0.29
C ALA A 40 3.18 -2.50 0.83
N MET A 41 3.51 -3.80 0.90
CA MET A 41 2.99 -4.69 1.93
C MET A 41 3.63 -4.44 3.31
N LEU A 42 4.90 -4.02 3.35
CA LEU A 42 5.56 -3.57 4.57
C LEU A 42 4.95 -2.25 5.07
N GLU A 43 4.74 -1.27 4.17
CA GLU A 43 4.10 0.00 4.54
C GLU A 43 2.67 -0.23 5.06
N PHE A 44 1.94 -1.17 4.48
CA PHE A 44 0.61 -1.56 4.95
C PHE A 44 0.66 -2.19 6.36
N LYS A 45 1.70 -2.97 6.68
CA LYS A 45 1.85 -3.61 8.01
C LYS A 45 2.21 -2.61 9.10
N GLU A 46 2.97 -1.57 8.76
CA GLU A 46 3.36 -0.49 9.66
C GLU A 46 2.29 0.62 9.77
N ASP A 47 1.11 0.43 9.18
CA ASP A 47 0.04 1.45 9.08
C ASP A 47 0.54 2.80 8.49
N ALA A 48 1.62 2.77 7.70
CA ALA A 48 2.28 3.94 7.11
C ALA A 48 1.84 4.20 5.66
N ILE A 49 0.85 3.46 5.15
CA ILE A 49 0.45 3.55 3.75
C ILE A 49 -0.36 4.84 3.49
N PRO A 50 0.03 5.70 2.53
CA PRO A 50 -0.63 6.98 2.29
C PRO A 50 -1.88 6.85 1.40
N ILE A 51 -2.72 5.83 1.65
CA ILE A 51 -3.93 5.53 0.88
C ILE A 51 -5.05 5.17 1.85
N THR A 52 -6.19 5.85 1.69
CA THR A 52 -7.41 5.60 2.46
C THR A 52 -8.52 5.10 1.55
N VAL A 53 -9.38 4.23 2.06
CA VAL A 53 -10.57 3.76 1.34
C VAL A 53 -11.75 4.67 1.63
N LYS A 54 -12.33 5.26 0.59
CA LYS A 54 -13.63 5.92 0.65
C LYS A 54 -14.70 4.92 0.23
N ARG A 55 -15.56 4.52 1.18
CA ARG A 55 -16.76 3.73 0.88
C ARG A 55 -17.84 4.68 0.39
N ILE A 56 -18.40 4.39 -0.78
CA ILE A 56 -19.55 5.13 -1.30
C ILE A 56 -20.78 4.35 -0.82
N GLU A 57 -21.50 4.91 0.14
CA GLU A 57 -22.85 4.45 0.48
C GLU A 57 -23.82 5.21 -0.43
N GLY A 58 -24.40 4.51 -1.41
CA GLY A 58 -25.39 5.08 -2.32
C GLY A 58 -25.05 4.85 -3.79
N ALA A 59 -25.63 3.80 -4.35
CA ALA A 59 -26.04 3.71 -5.74
C ALA A 59 -27.51 3.31 -5.77
#